data_AF-A0A925XS70-F1
#
_entry.id   AF-A0A925XS70-F1
#
_cell.length_a   1.000
_cell.length_b   1.000
_cell.length_c   1.000
_cell.angle_alpha   90.00
_cell.angle_beta   90.00
_cell.angle_gamma   90.00
#
_symmetry.space_group_name_H-M   'P 1'
#
loop_
_entity.id
_entity.type
_entity.pdbx_description
1 polymer ?
#
loop_
_entity_poly.entity_id
_entity_poly.type
_entity_poly.pdbx_seq_one_letter_code
_entity_poly.pdbx_strand_id
1 'polypeptide(L)'
;MARSTSDATELEAICLDVVGRPRLDAGDALRLLESVQPRPPRFDEPTLAELSGASRTIECECPRHLVDLVMNLGGFERYSAECASRSASDALLHLDLQRAAALARSIMEQALERVAIAEGMALPPPAAKL
;
A
#
# COMPACT_ATOMS: atom_id res chain seq x y z
N MET A 1 -23.10 -32.29 -7.26
CA MET A 1 -22.87 -31.18 -8.21
C MET A 1 -24.22 -30.54 -8.52
N ALA A 2 -24.59 -29.48 -7.81
CA ALA A 2 -25.78 -28.69 -8.12
C ALA A 2 -25.33 -27.49 -8.97
N ARG A 3 -25.71 -27.47 -10.26
CA ARG A 3 -25.58 -26.25 -11.06
C ARG A 3 -26.70 -25.32 -10.63
N SER A 4 -26.33 -24.17 -10.07
CA SER A 4 -27.28 -23.07 -9.84
C SER A 4 -27.84 -22.66 -11.20
N THR A 5 -29.13 -22.91 -11.44
CA THR A 5 -29.84 -22.33 -12.58
C THR A 5 -30.28 -20.94 -12.14
N SER A 6 -29.42 -19.94 -12.29
CA SER A 6 -29.89 -18.56 -12.15
C SER A 6 -30.96 -18.29 -13.20
N ASP A 7 -32.09 -17.77 -12.75
CA ASP A 7 -33.22 -17.42 -13.60
C ASP A 7 -32.82 -16.29 -14.57
N ALA A 8 -33.37 -16.28 -15.77
CA ALA A 8 -33.06 -15.27 -16.80
C ALA A 8 -33.32 -13.85 -16.27
N THR A 9 -34.36 -13.69 -15.45
CA THR A 9 -34.71 -12.43 -14.78
C THR A 9 -33.64 -11.99 -13.77
N GLU A 10 -33.03 -12.93 -13.06
CA GLU A 10 -31.93 -12.67 -12.11
C GLU A 10 -30.67 -12.23 -12.87
N LEU A 11 -30.36 -12.91 -13.96
CA LEU A 11 -29.24 -12.54 -14.83
C LEU A 11 -29.43 -11.16 -15.46
N GLU A 12 -30.63 -10.84 -15.93
CA GLU A 12 -30.94 -9.55 -16.54
C GLU A 12 -30.82 -8.41 -15.52
N ALA A 13 -31.35 -8.60 -14.30
CA ALA A 13 -31.20 -7.63 -13.21
C ALA A 13 -29.73 -7.39 -12.85
N ILE A 14 -28.92 -8.45 -12.78
CA ILE A 14 -27.47 -8.36 -12.52
C ILE A 14 -26.76 -7.62 -13.68
N CYS A 15 -27.11 -7.93 -14.93
CA CYS A 15 -26.52 -7.25 -16.08
C CYS A 15 -26.85 -5.76 -16.11
N LEU A 16 -28.09 -5.37 -15.84
CA LEU A 16 -28.52 -3.97 -15.78
C LEU A 16 -27.81 -3.21 -14.65
N ASP A 17 -27.65 -3.82 -13.47
CA ASP A 17 -26.88 -3.21 -12.36
C ASP A 17 -25.41 -2.98 -12.76
N VAL A 18 -24.75 -3.98 -13.34
CA VAL A 18 -23.34 -3.89 -13.77
C VAL A 18 -23.15 -2.85 -14.87
N VAL A 19 -24.11 -2.71 -15.79
CA VAL A 19 -24.08 -1.69 -16.87
C VAL A 19 -24.31 -0.28 -16.31
N GLY A 20 -25.17 -0.14 -15.30
CA GLY A 20 -25.52 1.14 -14.68
C GLY A 20 -24.51 1.65 -13.65
N ARG A 21 -23.59 0.80 -13.18
CA ARG A 21 -22.57 1.22 -12.21
C ARG A 21 -21.64 2.27 -12.83
N PRO A 22 -21.41 3.42 -12.17
CA PRO A 22 -20.41 4.37 -12.62
C PRO A 22 -19.05 3.68 -12.67
N ARG A 23 -18.46 3.61 -13.86
CA ARG A 23 -17.08 3.18 -14.02
C ARG A 23 -16.22 4.34 -13.54
N LEU A 24 -15.43 4.12 -12.49
CA LEU A 24 -14.32 5.02 -12.19
C LEU A 24 -13.42 5.02 -13.43
N ASP A 25 -13.27 6.18 -14.06
CA ASP A 25 -12.24 6.30 -15.09
C ASP A 25 -10.85 6.27 -14.43
N ALA A 26 -9.81 6.00 -15.22
CA ALA A 26 -8.45 5.91 -14.71
C ALA A 26 -7.97 7.23 -14.06
N GLY A 27 -8.50 8.38 -14.50
CA GLY A 27 -8.21 9.69 -13.95
C GLY A 27 -8.89 9.93 -12.60
N ASP A 28 -10.14 9.50 -12.43
CA ASP A 28 -10.86 9.54 -11.15
C ASP A 28 -10.21 8.61 -10.12
N ALA A 29 -9.79 7.41 -10.54
CA ALA A 29 -9.04 6.50 -9.69
C ALA A 29 -7.70 7.11 -9.25
N LEU A 30 -6.98 7.78 -10.15
CA LEU A 30 -5.72 8.45 -9.84
C LEU A 30 -5.93 9.62 -8.87
N ARG A 31 -6.96 10.46 -9.08
CA ARG A 31 -7.31 11.57 -8.17
C ARG A 31 -7.73 11.07 -6.78
N LEU A 32 -8.45 9.96 -6.72
CA LEU A 32 -8.79 9.33 -5.45
C LEU A 32 -7.52 8.85 -4.73
N LEU A 33 -6.58 8.24 -5.44
CA LEU A 33 -5.27 7.86 -4.88
C LEU A 33 -4.46 9.08 -4.43
N GLU A 34 -4.48 10.17 -5.19
CA GLU A 34 -3.88 11.47 -4.82
C GLU A 34 -4.56 12.11 -3.61
N SER A 35 -5.84 11.80 -3.34
CA SER A 35 -6.55 12.27 -2.15
C SER A 35 -6.25 11.43 -0.89
N VAL A 36 -5.70 10.23 -1.06
CA VAL A 36 -5.31 9.38 0.07
C VAL A 36 -4.19 10.08 0.84
N GLN A 37 -4.37 10.13 2.16
CA GLN A 37 -3.32 10.58 3.06
C GLN A 37 -2.43 9.39 3.41
N PRO A 38 -1.10 9.48 3.20
CA PRO A 38 -0.20 8.42 3.58
C PRO A 38 -0.27 8.16 5.09
N ARG A 39 -0.28 6.88 5.46
CA ARG A 39 -0.26 6.49 6.87
C ARG A 39 1.12 6.83 7.47
N PRO A 40 1.18 7.25 8.76
CA PRO A 40 2.47 7.35 9.45
C PRO A 40 3.24 6.02 9.38
N PRO A 41 4.58 6.06 9.39
CA PRO A 41 5.44 4.87 9.47
C PRO A 41 4.95 3.88 10.52
N ARG A 42 4.75 2.63 10.08
CA ARG A 42 4.33 1.55 10.96
C ARG A 42 5.52 0.86 11.63
N PHE A 43 6.60 0.68 10.88
CA PHE A 43 7.78 -0.07 11.31
C PHE A 43 8.97 0.86 11.43
N ASP A 44 9.75 0.69 12.49
CA ASP A 44 11.06 1.32 12.62
C ASP A 44 12.16 0.40 12.07
N GLU A 45 13.37 0.96 11.92
CA GLU A 45 14.54 0.25 11.40
C GLU A 45 14.82 -1.08 12.12
N PRO A 46 14.84 -1.12 13.48
CA PRO A 46 15.11 -2.38 14.19
C PRO A 46 14.03 -3.44 13.92
N THR A 47 12.76 -3.05 13.91
CA THR A 47 11.66 -3.99 13.61
C THR A 47 11.79 -4.54 12.19
N LEU A 48 12.13 -3.70 11.20
CA LEU A 48 12.33 -4.15 9.82
C LEU A 48 13.50 -5.14 9.70
N ALA A 49 14.60 -4.90 10.42
CA ALA A 49 15.72 -5.82 10.46
C ALA A 49 15.35 -7.18 11.06
N GLU A 50 14.54 -7.21 12.13
CA GLU A 50 14.04 -8.44 12.73
C GLU A 50 13.12 -9.21 11.76
N LEU A 51 12.18 -8.52 11.11
CA LEU A 51 11.25 -9.12 10.14
C LEU A 51 11.96 -9.71 8.91
N SER A 52 13.07 -9.10 8.48
CA SER A 52 13.87 -9.58 7.33
C SER A 52 14.44 -10.99 7.55
N GLY A 53 14.78 -11.33 8.80
CA GLY A 53 15.37 -12.63 9.16
C GLY A 53 14.39 -13.66 9.72
N ALA A 54 13.11 -13.31 9.88
CA ALA A 54 12.15 -14.11 10.65
C ALA A 54 11.32 -15.12 9.83
N SER A 55 11.43 -15.14 8.50
CA SER A 55 10.70 -16.08 7.63
C SER A 55 11.10 -17.53 7.91
N ARG A 56 10.12 -18.41 8.08
CA ARG A 56 10.34 -19.84 8.41
C ARG A 56 9.47 -20.80 7.63
N THR A 57 8.37 -20.35 7.04
CA THR A 57 7.36 -21.20 6.40
C THR A 57 7.08 -20.84 4.94
N ILE A 58 7.35 -19.62 4.51
CA ILE A 58 7.32 -19.22 3.10
C ILE A 58 8.67 -19.57 2.45
N GLU A 59 8.62 -20.37 1.37
CA GLU A 59 9.81 -20.78 0.61
C GLU A 59 10.40 -19.66 -0.27
N CYS A 60 9.64 -18.60 -0.55
CA CYS A 60 10.14 -17.44 -1.29
C CYS A 60 10.84 -16.42 -0.40
N GLU A 61 11.78 -15.64 -0.97
CA GLU A 61 12.46 -14.53 -0.29
C GLU A 61 11.57 -13.28 -0.11
N CYS A 62 10.25 -13.43 -0.26
CA CYS A 62 9.28 -12.35 -0.25
C CYS A 62 9.35 -11.44 0.99
N PRO A 63 9.49 -11.96 2.23
CA PRO A 63 9.58 -11.11 3.42
C PRO A 63 10.79 -10.19 3.40
N ARG A 64 11.95 -10.72 3.00
CA ARG A 64 13.20 -9.94 2.87
C ARG A 64 13.05 -8.85 1.82
N HIS A 65 12.52 -9.17 0.64
CA HIS A 65 12.30 -8.17 -0.41
C HIS A 65 11.31 -7.08 0.00
N LEU A 66 10.25 -7.43 0.73
CA LEU A 66 9.30 -6.44 1.24
C LEU A 66 9.96 -5.49 2.24
N VAL A 67 10.81 -6.00 3.14
CA VAL A 67 11.59 -5.16 4.05
C VAL A 67 12.49 -4.21 3.26
N ASP A 68 13.27 -4.72 2.30
CA ASP A 68 14.17 -3.90 1.48
C ASP A 68 13.40 -2.78 0.74
N LEU A 69 12.19 -3.07 0.24
CA LEU A 69 11.33 -2.06 -0.40
C LEU A 69 10.84 -1.01 0.59
N VAL A 70 10.33 -1.40 1.76
CA VAL A 70 9.86 -0.46 2.81
C VAL A 70 11.00 0.46 3.25
N MET A 71 12.19 -0.12 3.44
CA MET A 71 13.42 0.58 3.77
C MET A 71 13.81 1.63 2.74
N ASN A 72 13.88 1.25 1.47
CA ASN A 72 14.23 2.17 0.39
C ASN A 72 13.19 3.29 0.23
N LEU A 73 11.90 2.97 0.34
CA LEU A 73 10.81 3.94 0.23
C LEU A 73 10.83 4.94 1.40
N GLY A 74 11.02 4.48 2.63
CA GLY A 74 11.15 5.35 3.80
C GLY A 74 12.41 6.23 3.75
N GLY A 75 13.52 5.71 3.24
CA GLY A 75 14.72 6.48 2.96
C GLY A 75 14.48 7.59 1.93
N PHE A 76 13.82 7.27 0.81
CA PHE A 76 13.50 8.24 -0.24
C PHE A 76 12.46 9.29 0.20
N GLU A 77 11.46 8.89 0.99
CA GLU A 77 10.48 9.82 1.61
C GLU A 77 11.19 10.88 2.45
N ARG A 78 12.08 10.45 3.36
CA ARG A 78 12.85 11.36 4.21
C ARG A 78 13.78 12.26 3.40
N TYR A 79 14.52 11.67 2.47
CA TYR A 79 15.40 12.41 1.57
C TYR A 79 14.65 13.49 0.79
N SER A 80 13.47 13.17 0.26
CA SER A 80 12.64 14.11 -0.51
C SER A 80 12.12 15.26 0.36
N ALA A 81 11.80 14.99 1.63
CA ALA A 81 11.40 16.02 2.61
C ALA A 81 12.54 16.96 2.99
N GLU A 82 13.79 16.50 2.90
CA GLU A 82 15.00 17.26 3.26
C GLU A 82 15.65 17.97 2.05
N CYS A 83 15.09 17.83 0.85
CA CYS A 83 15.62 18.45 -0.36
C CYS A 83 15.58 19.98 -0.30
N ALA A 84 16.73 20.62 -0.56
CA ALA A 84 16.79 22.06 -0.74
C ALA A 84 16.07 22.48 -2.02
N SER A 85 15.15 23.42 -1.91
CA SER A 85 14.36 23.92 -3.05
C SER A 85 14.90 25.24 -3.58
N ARG A 86 15.01 25.37 -4.90
CA ARG A 86 15.51 26.60 -5.56
C ARG A 86 14.39 27.54 -6.01
N SER A 87 13.15 27.08 -5.96
CA SER A 87 11.95 27.84 -6.34
C SER A 87 10.70 27.21 -5.72
N ALA A 88 9.56 27.90 -5.81
CA ALA A 88 8.28 27.36 -5.36
C ALA A 88 7.85 26.11 -6.14
N SER A 89 8.09 26.06 -7.46
CA SER A 89 7.78 24.87 -8.27
C SER A 89 8.66 23.67 -7.92
N ASP A 90 9.92 23.91 -7.57
CA ASP A 90 10.86 22.87 -7.12
C ASP A 90 10.38 22.27 -5.78
N ALA A 91 9.94 23.13 -4.85
CA ALA A 91 9.37 22.70 -3.58
C ALA A 91 8.10 21.86 -3.73
N LEU A 92 7.21 22.23 -4.65
CA LEU A 92 6.01 21.46 -4.95
C LEU A 92 6.35 20.07 -5.50
N LEU A 93 7.31 19.98 -6.43
CA LEU A 93 7.78 18.70 -6.94
C LEU A 93 8.32 17.80 -5.81
N HIS A 94 9.13 18.35 -4.90
CA HIS A 94 9.66 17.58 -3.78
C HIS A 94 8.57 17.10 -2.80
N LEU A 95 7.57 17.94 -2.53
CA LEU A 95 6.41 17.56 -1.73
C LEU A 95 5.63 16.41 -2.39
N ASP A 96 5.42 16.47 -3.70
CA ASP A 96 4.74 15.42 -4.45
C ASP A 96 5.53 14.10 -4.40
N LEU A 97 6.86 14.15 -4.56
CA LEU A 97 7.74 12.99 -4.45
C LEU A 97 7.72 12.38 -3.04
N GLN A 98 7.83 13.22 -2.01
CA GLN A 98 7.71 12.80 -0.62
C GLN A 98 6.38 12.08 -0.40
N ARG A 99 5.27 12.66 -0.86
CA ARG A 99 3.93 12.10 -0.69
C ARG A 99 3.77 10.77 -1.43
N ALA A 100 4.25 10.69 -2.66
CA ALA A 100 4.22 9.46 -3.44
C ALA A 100 5.01 8.33 -2.76
N ALA A 101 6.20 8.64 -2.24
CA ALA A 101 7.02 7.70 -1.49
C ALA A 101 6.32 7.21 -0.22
N ALA A 102 5.68 8.12 0.53
CA ALA A 102 4.94 7.81 1.75
C ALA A 102 3.72 6.90 1.47
N LEU A 103 2.99 7.14 0.38
CA LEU A 103 1.88 6.30 -0.04
C LEU A 103 2.37 4.90 -0.42
N ALA A 104 3.41 4.81 -1.25
CA ALA A 104 4.02 3.55 -1.65
C ALA A 104 4.53 2.76 -0.43
N ARG A 105 5.24 3.43 0.49
CA ARG A 105 5.69 2.83 1.76
C ARG A 105 4.51 2.24 2.51
N SER A 106 3.44 3.00 2.71
CA SER A 106 2.27 2.53 3.47
C SER A 106 1.59 1.31 2.84
N ILE A 107 1.61 1.17 1.52
CA ILE A 107 1.09 -0.01 0.80
C ILE A 107 1.99 -1.22 1.04
N MET A 108 3.31 -1.03 0.96
CA MET A 108 4.27 -2.11 1.20
C MET A 108 4.30 -2.55 2.67
N GLU A 109 4.17 -1.63 3.62
CA GLU A 109 4.04 -1.94 5.04
C GLU A 109 2.80 -2.82 5.31
N GLN A 110 1.67 -2.53 4.67
CA GLN A 110 0.47 -3.38 4.77
C GLN A 110 0.69 -4.77 4.16
N ALA A 111 1.46 -4.88 3.08
CA ALA A 111 1.82 -6.17 2.51
C ALA A 111 2.74 -6.97 3.45
N LEU A 112 3.75 -6.30 4.02
CA LEU A 112 4.66 -6.89 5.01
C LEU A 112 3.91 -7.36 6.26
N GLU A 113 2.94 -6.58 6.76
CA GLU A 113 2.08 -6.99 7.88
C GLU A 113 1.32 -8.30 7.58
N ARG A 114 0.74 -8.43 6.38
CA ARG A 114 0.03 -9.67 5.99
C ARG A 114 0.98 -10.88 5.94
N VAL A 115 2.19 -10.68 5.43
CA VAL A 115 3.22 -11.73 5.38
C VAL A 115 3.68 -12.11 6.78
N ALA A 116 3.92 -11.13 7.65
CA ALA A 116 4.26 -11.35 9.06
C ALA A 116 3.20 -12.17 9.80
N ILE A 117 1.91 -11.86 9.59
CA ILE A 117 0.80 -12.63 10.16
C ILE A 117 0.80 -14.07 9.63
N ALA A 118 0.99 -14.26 8.32
CA ALA A 118 0.99 -15.58 7.70
C ALA A 118 2.13 -16.49 8.21
N GLU A 119 3.30 -15.90 8.51
CA GLU A 119 4.47 -16.57 9.05
C GLU A 119 4.47 -16.69 10.58
N GLY A 120 3.47 -16.13 11.28
CA GLY A 120 3.43 -16.09 12.75
C GLY A 120 4.54 -15.24 13.38
N MET A 121 5.04 -14.23 12.67
CA MET A 121 6.05 -13.29 13.17
C MET A 121 5.44 -12.34 14.21
N ALA A 122 6.25 -11.91 15.18
CA ALA A 122 5.84 -10.87 16.12
C ALA A 122 5.72 -9.52 15.41
N LEU A 123 4.63 -8.79 15.65
CA LEU A 123 4.38 -7.46 15.09
C LEU A 123 4.36 -6.42 16.21
N PRO A 124 4.90 -5.21 15.97
CA PRO A 124 4.74 -4.10 16.89
C PRO A 124 3.26 -3.69 16.97
N PRO A 125 2.86 -3.01 18.07
CA PRO A 125 1.52 -2.44 18.16
C PRO A 125 1.23 -1.52 16.97
N PRO A 126 -0.03 -1.41 16.54
CA PRO A 126 -0.39 -0.53 15.43
C PRO A 126 0.01 0.92 15.72
N ALA A 127 0.50 1.62 14.70
CA ALA A 127 0.87 3.03 14.81
C ALA A 127 -0.31 3.86 15.37
N ALA A 128 -0.01 4.72 16.34
CA ALA A 128 -1.01 5.59 16.96
C ALA A 128 -1.66 6.49 15.89
N LYS A 129 -2.99 6.65 15.95
CA LYS A 129 -3.67 7.69 15.18
C LYS A 129 -3.31 9.04 15.80
N LEU A 130 -2.50 9.83 15.10
CA LEU A 130 -2.28 11.25 15.39
C LEU A 130 -3.53 12.06 15.06
#